data_AF-A0A5K7YXG6-F1
#
_entry.id   AF-A0A5K7YXG6-F1
#
_cell.length_a   1.000
_cell.length_b   1.000
_cell.length_c   1.000
_cell.angle_alpha   90.00
_cell.angle_beta   90.00
_cell.angle_gamma   90.00
#
_symmetry.space_group_name_H-M   'P 1'
#
loop_
_entity.id
_entity.type
_entity.pdbx_description
1 polymer ?
#
loop_
_entity_poly.entity_id
_entity_poly.type
_entity_poly.pdbx_seq_one_letter_code
_entity_poly.pdbx_strand_id
1 'polypeptide(L)'
;MGLDYSFRAAKKKIDRLEADERARLLEICKEIRRAEQALSEKAVPLLQACVDRCQGLCCRNIRPADIVTEWDLVYILAMVPQLEPAIAACLSSEDFFPSDCIFLANGVGPCLFPDDLRPERCIISFCRVEPSIEKEIGRVMGGFSRLIRFFKFRPLRRIAKRIVPAICRHRPVNR
;
A
#
# COMPACT_ATOMS: atom_id res chain seq x y z
N MET A 1 12.70 -12.10 -5.11
CA MET A 1 13.06 -10.69 -5.36
C MET A 1 12.98 -9.97 -4.03
N GLY A 2 13.99 -9.20 -3.65
CA GLY A 2 14.02 -8.48 -2.36
C GLY A 2 13.04 -7.31 -2.33
N LEU A 3 12.74 -6.82 -1.12
CA LEU A 3 11.82 -5.71 -0.91
C LEU A 3 12.37 -4.40 -1.49
N ASP A 4 13.69 -4.23 -1.57
CA ASP A 4 14.32 -3.10 -2.27
C ASP A 4 13.92 -3.01 -3.76
N TYR A 5 13.82 -4.17 -4.45
CA TYR A 5 13.36 -4.18 -5.84
C TYR A 5 11.92 -3.68 -5.95
N SER A 6 11.03 -4.15 -5.07
CA SER A 6 9.63 -3.72 -4.99
C SER A 6 9.52 -2.23 -4.65
N PHE A 7 10.38 -1.72 -3.78
CA PHE A 7 10.44 -0.30 -3.42
C PHE A 7 10.80 0.59 -4.61
N ARG A 8 11.86 0.23 -5.34
CA ARG A 8 12.24 0.95 -6.56
C ARG A 8 11.15 0.87 -7.64
N ALA A 9 10.48 -0.27 -7.76
CA ALA A 9 9.36 -0.44 -8.69
C ALA A 9 8.15 0.44 -8.30
N ALA A 10 7.80 0.50 -7.01
CA ALA A 10 6.74 1.35 -6.49
C ALA A 10 7.00 2.84 -6.76
N LYS A 11 8.21 3.33 -6.44
CA LYS A 11 8.63 4.72 -6.72
C LYS A 11 8.48 5.04 -8.21
N LYS A 12 9.05 4.20 -9.07
CA LYS A 12 8.97 4.36 -10.53
C LYS A 12 7.53 4.41 -11.04
N LYS A 13 6.60 3.66 -10.43
CA LYS A 13 5.17 3.72 -10.79
C LYS A 13 4.56 5.07 -10.43
N ILE A 14 4.85 5.59 -9.24
CA ILE A 14 4.36 6.88 -8.73
C ILE A 14 4.94 8.02 -9.57
N ASP A 15 6.26 8.03 -9.78
CA ASP A 15 6.97 9.10 -10.49
C ASP A 15 6.43 9.35 -11.90
N ARG A 16 6.05 8.27 -12.59
CA ARG A 16 5.52 8.34 -13.94
C ARG A 16 4.12 8.95 -14.03
N LEU A 17 3.40 9.11 -12.92
CA LEU A 17 2.00 9.55 -12.92
C LEU A 17 1.89 11.03 -13.29
N GLU A 18 0.94 11.34 -14.17
CA GLU A 18 0.51 12.70 -14.48
C GLU A 18 -0.31 13.27 -13.31
N ALA A 19 -0.47 14.60 -13.25
CA ALA A 19 -1.15 15.27 -12.14
C ALA A 19 -2.57 14.72 -11.88
N ASP A 20 -3.35 14.46 -12.94
CA ASP A 20 -4.70 13.91 -12.79
C ASP A 20 -4.70 12.42 -12.38
N GLU A 21 -3.68 11.66 -12.78
CA GLU A 21 -3.48 10.29 -12.33
C GLU A 21 -3.06 10.25 -10.85
N ARG A 22 -2.22 11.18 -10.40
CA ARG A 22 -1.82 11.34 -8.99
C ARG A 22 -3.01 11.68 -8.10
N ALA A 23 -3.87 12.60 -8.54
CA ALA A 23 -5.08 12.95 -7.80
C ALA A 23 -6.00 11.72 -7.63
N ARG A 24 -6.20 10.93 -8.69
CA ARG A 24 -6.99 9.69 -8.61
C ARG A 24 -6.35 8.63 -7.71
N LEU A 25 -5.03 8.48 -7.78
CA LEU A 25 -4.30 7.58 -6.87
C LEU A 25 -4.55 7.98 -5.42
N LEU A 26 -4.41 9.26 -5.09
CA LEU A 26 -4.65 9.77 -3.74
C LEU A 26 -6.08 9.49 -3.26
N GLU A 27 -7.10 9.65 -4.11
CA GLU A 27 -8.48 9.32 -3.74
C GLU A 27 -8.65 7.82 -3.44
N ILE A 28 -8.06 6.93 -4.25
CA ILE A 28 -8.07 5.49 -3.97
C ILE A 28 -7.38 5.19 -2.64
N CYS A 29 -6.22 5.81 -2.39
CA CYS A 29 -5.48 5.62 -1.14
C CYS A 29 -6.26 6.16 0.09
N LYS A 30 -6.94 7.30 -0.02
CA LYS A 30 -7.82 7.81 1.05
C LYS A 30 -8.97 6.85 1.36
N GLU A 31 -9.55 6.23 0.34
CA GLU A 31 -10.59 5.22 0.55
C GLU A 31 -10.06 3.96 1.24
N ILE A 32 -8.84 3.51 0.88
CA ILE A 32 -8.15 2.43 1.59
C ILE A 32 -7.95 2.81 3.06
N ARG A 33 -7.40 4.00 3.34
CA ARG A 33 -7.18 4.48 4.72
C ARG A 33 -8.46 4.54 5.54
N ARG A 34 -9.56 5.01 4.96
CA ARG A 34 -10.87 5.00 5.64
C ARG A 34 -11.34 3.59 5.97
N ALA A 35 -11.10 2.63 5.08
CA ALA A 35 -11.42 1.23 5.34
C ALA A 35 -10.49 0.63 6.43
N GLU A 36 -9.21 0.97 6.43
CA GLU A 36 -8.26 0.58 7.48
C GLU A 36 -8.61 1.16 8.84
N GLN A 37 -9.05 2.43 8.89
CA GLN A 37 -9.53 3.06 10.12
C GLN A 37 -10.79 2.36 10.65
N ALA A 38 -11.79 2.13 9.78
CA ALA A 38 -13.01 1.42 10.17
C ALA A 38 -12.75 -0.02 10.64
N LEU A 39 -11.79 -0.72 10.00
CA LEU A 39 -11.32 -2.03 10.45
C LEU A 39 -10.63 -1.90 11.81
N SER A 40 -9.71 -0.95 11.97
CA SER A 40 -8.94 -0.74 13.19
C SER A 40 -9.83 -0.42 14.37
N GLU A 41 -10.82 0.46 14.21
CA GLU A 41 -11.80 0.82 15.26
C GLU A 41 -12.57 -0.41 15.77
N LYS A 42 -13.00 -1.29 14.87
CA LYS A 42 -13.70 -2.54 15.25
C LYS A 42 -12.76 -3.61 15.77
N ALA A 43 -11.52 -3.60 15.29
CA ALA A 43 -10.49 -4.55 15.66
C ALA A 43 -9.75 -4.13 16.93
N VAL A 44 -9.88 -2.91 17.48
CA VAL A 44 -9.18 -2.44 18.71
C VAL A 44 -9.16 -3.50 19.82
N PRO A 45 -10.29 -4.08 20.28
CA PRO A 45 -10.24 -5.08 21.35
C PRO A 45 -9.52 -6.38 20.94
N LEU A 46 -9.59 -6.75 19.65
CA LEU A 46 -8.95 -7.95 19.10
C LEU A 46 -7.44 -7.74 18.87
N LEU A 47 -7.07 -6.56 18.38
CA LEU A 47 -5.70 -6.09 18.19
C LEU A 47 -5.01 -5.94 19.53
N GLN A 48 -5.67 -5.39 20.55
CA GLN A 48 -5.09 -5.28 21.89
C GLN A 48 -4.82 -6.68 22.48
N ALA A 49 -5.80 -7.58 22.43
CA ALA A 49 -5.61 -8.97 22.87
C ALA A 49 -4.54 -9.70 22.06
N CYS A 50 -4.40 -9.40 20.77
CA CYS A 50 -3.34 -9.93 19.92
C CYS A 50 -1.98 -9.36 20.31
N VAL A 51 -1.83 -8.04 20.45
CA VAL A 51 -0.57 -7.36 20.83
C VAL A 51 -0.09 -7.84 22.20
N ASP A 52 -1.00 -7.92 23.18
CA ASP A 52 -0.69 -8.37 24.54
C ASP A 52 -0.21 -9.85 24.56
N ARG A 53 -0.76 -10.69 23.68
CA ARG A 53 -0.37 -12.11 23.53
C ARG A 53 0.83 -12.32 22.61
N CYS A 54 1.01 -11.44 21.63
CA CYS A 54 1.97 -11.61 20.56
C CYS A 54 3.36 -11.16 20.97
N GLN A 55 3.52 -10.22 21.91
CA GLN A 55 4.85 -9.78 22.41
C GLN A 55 5.88 -9.45 21.29
N GLY A 56 5.41 -9.03 20.11
CA GLY A 56 6.24 -8.77 18.93
C GLY A 56 6.56 -9.99 18.05
N LEU A 57 6.06 -11.19 18.37
CA LEU A 57 6.27 -12.44 17.61
C LEU A 57 5.81 -12.37 16.15
N CYS A 58 4.77 -11.57 15.84
CA CYS A 58 4.29 -11.30 14.49
C CYS A 58 5.33 -10.60 13.60
N CYS A 59 6.32 -9.96 14.23
CA CYS A 59 7.40 -9.26 13.58
C CYS A 59 8.74 -9.98 13.72
N ARG A 60 8.79 -11.15 14.36
CA ARG A 60 10.02 -11.95 14.52
C ARG A 60 10.11 -13.04 13.45
N ASN A 61 11.33 -13.30 12.98
CA ASN A 61 11.62 -14.39 12.04
C ASN A 61 10.77 -14.32 10.76
N ILE A 62 10.50 -13.10 10.29
CA ILE A 62 9.71 -12.85 9.09
C ILE A 62 10.65 -12.54 7.93
N ARG A 63 10.17 -12.77 6.70
CA ARG A 63 10.74 -12.15 5.52
C ARG A 63 9.90 -10.92 5.19
N PRO A 64 10.43 -9.70 5.31
CA PRO A 64 9.66 -8.48 5.02
C PRO A 64 9.00 -8.51 3.63
N ALA A 65 9.66 -9.09 2.63
CA ALA A 65 9.11 -9.25 1.28
C ALA A 65 7.86 -10.18 1.20
N ASP A 66 7.63 -11.03 2.19
CA ASP A 66 6.44 -11.86 2.28
C ASP A 66 5.26 -11.13 2.94
N ILE A 67 5.51 -10.00 3.60
CA ILE A 67 4.49 -9.20 4.28
C ILE A 67 4.21 -7.91 3.52
N VAL A 68 5.26 -7.19 3.11
CA VAL A 68 5.15 -5.93 2.41
C VAL A 68 5.27 -6.18 0.91
N THR A 69 4.19 -5.91 0.19
CA THR A 69 4.14 -6.02 -1.27
C THR A 69 4.48 -4.69 -1.94
N GLU A 70 4.72 -4.73 -3.24
CA GLU A 70 4.87 -3.51 -4.05
C GLU A 70 3.67 -2.56 -3.92
N TRP A 71 2.46 -3.08 -3.78
CA TRP A 71 1.24 -2.28 -3.67
C TRP A 71 1.11 -1.58 -2.32
N ASP A 72 1.59 -2.23 -1.26
CA ASP A 72 1.73 -1.61 0.06
C ASP A 72 2.68 -0.42 -0.01
N LEU A 73 3.81 -0.58 -0.68
CA LEU A 73 4.78 0.51 -0.87
C LEU A 73 4.20 1.65 -1.73
N VAL A 74 3.43 1.34 -2.78
CA VAL A 74 2.73 2.36 -3.56
C VAL A 74 1.74 3.14 -2.69
N TYR A 75 0.96 2.42 -1.88
CA TYR A 75 -0.03 3.02 -0.98
C TYR A 75 0.64 3.93 0.07
N ILE A 76 1.64 3.40 0.77
CA ILE A 76 2.36 4.11 1.84
C ILE A 76 3.07 5.34 1.29
N LEU A 77 3.80 5.21 0.17
CA LEU A 77 4.51 6.34 -0.45
C LEU A 77 3.56 7.39 -1.03
N ALA A 78 2.38 7.00 -1.49
CA ALA A 78 1.37 7.96 -1.95
C ALA A 78 0.75 8.75 -0.79
N MET A 79 0.54 8.12 0.37
CA MET A 79 -0.09 8.74 1.53
C MET A 79 0.88 9.55 2.39
N VAL A 80 2.11 9.04 2.57
CA VAL A 80 3.14 9.67 3.41
C VAL A 80 4.48 9.63 2.67
N PRO A 81 4.67 10.51 1.66
CA PRO A 81 5.89 10.54 0.85
C PRO A 81 7.18 10.73 1.68
N GLN A 82 7.05 11.39 2.83
CA GLN A 82 8.13 11.69 3.75
C GLN A 82 8.68 10.46 4.52
N LEU A 83 8.01 9.30 4.43
CA LEU A 83 8.58 8.03 4.90
C LEU A 83 9.59 7.42 3.92
N GLU A 84 9.66 7.91 2.68
CA GLU A 84 10.58 7.39 1.66
C GLU A 84 12.04 7.25 2.14
N PRO A 85 12.70 8.28 2.70
CA PRO A 85 14.09 8.16 3.13
C PRO A 85 14.27 7.15 4.27
N ALA A 86 13.29 7.06 5.18
CA ALA A 86 13.34 6.11 6.29
C ALA A 86 13.18 4.66 5.81
N ILE A 87 12.24 4.42 4.88
CA ILE A 87 12.07 3.11 4.25
C ILE A 87 13.33 2.71 3.48
N ALA A 88 13.92 3.63 2.72
CA ALA A 88 15.16 3.37 1.99
C ALA A 88 16.33 3.02 2.92
N ALA A 89 16.44 3.70 4.07
CA ALA A 89 17.45 3.39 5.07
C ALA A 89 17.26 1.97 5.65
N CYS A 90 16.03 1.59 6.03
CA CYS A 90 15.72 0.24 6.51
C CYS A 90 16.01 -0.85 5.46
N LEU A 91 15.75 -0.57 4.18
CA LEU A 91 16.01 -1.51 3.08
C LEU A 91 17.50 -1.66 2.75
N SER A 92 18.32 -0.66 3.08
CA SER A 92 19.78 -0.78 2.90
C SER A 92 20.42 -1.83 3.80
N SER A 93 19.75 -2.18 4.90
CA SER A 93 20.09 -3.27 5.82
C SER A 93 19.24 -4.53 5.60
N GLU A 94 18.60 -4.70 4.44
CA GLU A 94 17.80 -5.89 4.15
C GLU A 94 18.68 -7.14 4.07
N ASP A 95 18.51 -8.03 5.05
CA ASP A 95 19.16 -9.35 5.06
C ASP A 95 18.38 -10.37 4.22
N PHE A 96 19.10 -11.31 3.60
CA PHE A 96 18.50 -12.42 2.85
C PHE A 96 17.83 -13.48 3.75
N PHE A 97 18.16 -13.49 5.04
CA PHE A 97 17.65 -14.45 6.02
C PHE A 97 16.47 -13.86 6.80
N PRO A 98 15.51 -14.70 7.22
CA PRO A 98 14.44 -14.25 8.10
C PRO A 98 15.03 -13.65 9.37
N SER A 99 14.60 -12.44 9.70
CA SER A 99 15.06 -11.67 10.84
C SER A 99 13.88 -10.91 11.44
N ASP A 100 14.12 -10.18 12.53
CA ASP A 100 13.11 -9.27 13.04
C ASP A 100 12.78 -8.22 11.96
N CYS A 101 11.54 -7.75 11.95
CA CYS A 101 11.04 -6.83 10.94
C CYS A 101 11.95 -5.58 10.84
N ILE A 102 12.53 -5.36 9.66
CA ILE A 102 13.44 -4.23 9.37
C ILE A 102 12.81 -2.84 9.57
N PHE A 103 11.48 -2.78 9.70
CA PHE A 103 10.72 -1.56 9.94
C PHE A 103 10.48 -1.28 11.43
N LEU A 104 10.93 -2.14 12.36
CA LEU A 104 10.88 -1.87 13.78
C LEU A 104 12.09 -1.06 14.22
N ALA A 105 11.88 -0.06 15.08
CA ALA A 105 12.98 0.65 15.73
C ALA A 105 13.82 -0.34 16.56
N ASN A 106 15.08 -0.59 16.18
CA ASN A 106 15.99 -1.54 16.84
C ASN A 106 15.47 -3.00 16.90
N GLY A 107 14.62 -3.43 15.97
CA GLY A 107 14.10 -4.81 15.90
C GLY A 107 13.04 -5.19 16.94
N VAL A 108 12.75 -4.31 17.93
CA VAL A 108 11.77 -4.56 19.01
C VAL A 108 10.83 -3.37 19.25
N GLY A 109 11.27 -2.15 18.91
CA GLY A 109 10.56 -0.90 19.17
C GLY A 109 9.37 -0.64 18.25
N PRO A 110 8.78 0.57 18.29
CA PRO A 110 7.63 0.91 17.47
C PRO A 110 7.91 0.73 15.98
N CYS A 111 6.88 0.35 15.23
CA CYS A 111 6.94 0.25 13.78
C CYS A 111 7.14 1.64 13.15
N LEU A 112 7.93 1.70 12.09
CA LEU A 112 8.11 2.90 11.26
C LEU A 112 6.78 3.36 10.64
N PHE A 113 5.89 2.42 10.36
CA PHE A 113 4.57 2.72 9.82
C PHE A 113 3.61 3.14 10.94
N PRO A 114 2.87 4.26 10.77
CA PRO A 114 1.94 4.70 11.79
C PRO A 114 0.77 3.72 11.93
N ASP A 115 0.12 3.74 13.10
CA ASP A 115 -0.91 2.75 13.45
C ASP A 115 -2.09 2.71 12.48
N ASP A 116 -2.38 3.84 11.83
CA ASP A 116 -3.46 4.01 10.87
C ASP A 116 -3.02 3.86 9.40
N LEU A 117 -1.80 3.37 9.16
CA LEU A 117 -1.25 3.11 7.83
C LEU A 117 -0.36 1.85 7.87
N ARG A 118 -0.96 0.67 7.80
CA ARG A 118 -0.23 -0.60 7.87
C ARG A 118 -0.27 -1.33 6.52
N PRO A 119 0.73 -2.15 6.19
CA PRO A 119 0.66 -3.04 5.03
C PRO A 119 -0.57 -3.95 5.09
N GLU A 120 -1.15 -4.27 3.94
CA GLU A 120 -2.34 -5.12 3.78
C GLU A 120 -2.14 -6.45 4.51
N ARG A 121 -1.00 -7.13 4.27
CA ARG A 121 -0.74 -8.42 4.94
C ARG A 121 -0.54 -8.29 6.44
N CYS A 122 -0.01 -7.16 6.93
CA CYS A 122 0.06 -6.92 8.37
C CYS A 122 -1.36 -6.91 8.94
N ILE A 123 -2.24 -6.03 8.45
CA ILE A 123 -3.56 -5.84 9.05
C ILE A 123 -4.43 -7.10 8.97
N ILE A 124 -4.41 -7.83 7.85
CA ILE A 124 -5.23 -9.04 7.68
C ILE A 124 -4.70 -10.23 8.47
N SER A 125 -3.38 -10.35 8.69
CA SER A 125 -2.80 -11.47 9.43
C SER A 125 -3.14 -11.39 10.91
N PHE A 126 -3.27 -10.19 11.46
CA PHE A 126 -3.77 -9.97 12.82
C PHE A 126 -5.26 -10.28 12.98
N CYS A 127 -6.03 -10.06 11.91
CA CYS A 127 -7.49 -10.05 11.98
C CYS A 127 -8.17 -11.35 11.50
N ARG A 128 -7.40 -12.34 11.00
CA ARG A 128 -7.95 -13.49 10.27
C ARG A 128 -8.78 -14.48 11.11
N VAL A 129 -8.86 -14.30 12.42
CA VAL A 129 -9.46 -15.28 13.33
C VAL A 129 -10.92 -14.96 13.68
N GLU A 130 -11.44 -13.77 13.33
CA GLU A 130 -12.73 -13.31 13.82
C GLU A 130 -13.75 -12.99 12.70
N PRO A 131 -14.88 -13.73 12.62
CA PRO A 131 -15.93 -13.51 11.61
C PRO A 131 -16.56 -12.12 11.64
N SER A 132 -16.56 -11.44 12.80
CA SER A 132 -17.20 -10.13 12.97
C SER A 132 -16.53 -9.00 12.18
N ILE A 133 -15.28 -9.18 11.74
CA ILE A 133 -14.50 -8.18 11.00
C ILE A 133 -14.20 -8.56 9.54
N GLU A 134 -14.64 -9.73 9.07
CA GLU A 134 -14.42 -10.19 7.69
C GLU A 134 -14.91 -9.19 6.64
N LYS A 135 -16.04 -8.54 6.89
CA LYS A 135 -16.60 -7.53 5.99
C LYS A 135 -15.66 -6.33 5.82
N GLU A 136 -15.01 -5.90 6.89
CA GLU A 136 -14.08 -4.77 6.84
C GLU A 136 -12.74 -5.17 6.22
N ILE A 137 -12.25 -6.40 6.49
CA ILE A 137 -11.12 -6.99 5.78
C ILE A 137 -11.39 -7.00 4.27
N GLY A 138 -12.59 -7.44 3.86
CA GLY A 138 -13.00 -7.43 2.45
C GLY A 138 -13.04 -6.04 1.82
N ARG A 139 -13.36 -4.99 2.59
CA ARG A 139 -13.31 -3.60 2.11
C ARG A 139 -11.87 -3.12 1.89
N VAL A 140 -10.96 -3.44 2.80
CA VAL A 140 -9.53 -3.13 2.66
C VAL A 140 -8.97 -3.84 1.40
N MET A 141 -9.18 -5.15 1.28
CA MET A 141 -8.76 -5.94 0.11
C MET A 141 -9.39 -5.42 -1.19
N GLY A 142 -10.65 -4.98 -1.15
CA GLY A 142 -11.33 -4.35 -2.28
C GLY A 142 -10.70 -3.01 -2.67
N GLY A 143 -10.21 -2.24 -1.69
CA GLY A 143 -9.40 -1.04 -1.89
C GLY A 143 -8.08 -1.33 -2.60
N PHE A 144 -7.29 -2.28 -2.10
CA PHE A 144 -6.04 -2.71 -2.75
C PHE A 144 -6.28 -3.29 -4.15
N SER A 145 -7.37 -4.05 -4.34
CA SER A 145 -7.79 -4.52 -5.67
C SER A 145 -8.06 -3.36 -6.64
N ARG A 146 -8.66 -2.27 -6.17
CA ARG A 146 -8.89 -1.06 -6.99
C ARG A 146 -7.58 -0.34 -7.31
N LEU A 147 -6.65 -0.26 -6.36
CA LEU A 147 -5.30 0.25 -6.57
C LEU A 147 -4.56 -0.53 -7.67
N ILE A 148 -4.57 -1.86 -7.59
CA ILE A 148 -3.96 -2.75 -8.60
C ILE A 148 -4.60 -2.52 -9.97
N ARG A 149 -5.95 -2.49 -10.03
CA ARG A 149 -6.68 -2.23 -11.28
C ARG A 149 -6.34 -0.87 -11.87
N PHE A 150 -6.20 0.17 -11.05
CA PHE A 150 -5.81 1.50 -11.52
C PHE A 150 -4.49 1.45 -12.30
N PHE A 151 -3.47 0.79 -11.77
CA PHE A 151 -2.19 0.64 -12.49
C PHE A 151 -2.27 -0.31 -13.68
N LYS A 152 -3.09 -1.37 -13.61
CA LYS A 152 -3.29 -2.32 -14.72
C LYS A 152 -3.96 -1.68 -15.94
N PHE A 153 -4.96 -0.82 -15.72
CA PHE A 153 -5.72 -0.17 -16.80
C PHE A 153 -5.16 1.18 -17.23
N ARG A 154 -4.14 1.70 -16.54
CA ARG A 154 -3.48 2.97 -16.86
C ARG A 154 -2.93 3.04 -18.30
N PRO A 155 -2.22 2.03 -18.85
CA PRO A 155 -1.71 2.10 -20.22
C PRO A 155 -2.83 2.29 -21.24
N LEU A 156 -3.93 1.56 -21.06
CA LEU A 156 -5.12 1.62 -21.93
C LEU A 156 -5.77 3.01 -21.88
N ARG A 157 -5.90 3.60 -20.69
CA ARG A 157 -6.46 4.95 -20.51
C ARG A 157 -5.59 6.04 -21.16
N ARG A 158 -4.26 5.92 -21.08
CA ARG A 158 -3.34 6.86 -21.74
C ARG A 158 -3.45 6.78 -23.26
N ILE A 159 -3.57 5.57 -23.81
CA ILE A 159 -3.77 5.36 -25.25
C ILE A 159 -5.11 5.98 -25.69
N ALA A 160 -6.20 5.71 -24.96
CA ALA A 160 -7.51 6.29 -25.25
C ALA A 160 -7.48 7.84 -25.20
N LYS A 161 -6.88 8.43 -24.15
CA LYS A 161 -6.70 9.89 -24.05
C LYS A 161 -5.84 10.50 -25.16
N ARG A 162 -4.93 9.74 -25.79
CA ARG A 162 -4.12 10.21 -26.92
C ARG A 162 -4.85 10.12 -28.26
N ILE A 163 -5.80 9.18 -28.38
CA ILE A 163 -6.57 8.98 -29.62
C ILE A 163 -7.80 9.90 -29.68
N VAL A 164 -8.47 10.14 -28.54
CA VAL A 164 -9.68 10.98 -28.48
C VAL A 164 -9.48 12.44 -28.95
N PRO A 165 -8.35 13.15 -28.69
CA PRO A 165 -8.13 14.50 -29.20
C PRO A 165 -7.95 14.57 -30.71
N ALA A 166 -7.56 13.45 -31.36
CA ALA A 166 -7.35 13.41 -32.80
C ALA A 166 -8.66 13.38 -33.60
N ILE A 167 -9.76 12.91 -32.99
CA ILE A 167 -11.06 12.77 -33.66
C ILE A 167 -11.86 14.09 -33.66
N CYS A 168 -11.60 15.01 -32.73
CA CYS A 168 -12.30 16.30 -32.65
C CYS A 168 -11.65 17.46 -33.44
N ARG A 169 -10.56 17.23 -34.19
CA ARG A 169 -9.89 18.28 -35.01
C ARG A 169 -10.27 18.30 -36.50
N HIS A 170 -11.08 17.35 -36.98
CA HIS A 170 -11.64 17.41 -38.33
C HIS A 170 -13.11 17.84 -38.31
N ARG A 171 -13.36 19.13 -38.04
CA ARG A 171 -14.52 19.82 -38.64
C ARG A 171 -13.99 20.64 -39.81
N PRO A 172 -14.32 20.31 -41.07
CA PRO A 172 -14.02 21.20 -42.18
C PRO A 172 -14.84 22.49 -41.98
N VAL A 173 -14.15 23.62 -41.96
CA VAL A 173 -14.76 24.94 -42.08
C VAL A 173 -15.21 25.08 -43.53
N ASN A 174 -16.51 24.92 -43.79
CA ASN A 174 -17.11 25.31 -45.06
C ASN A 174 -17.21 26.84 -45.09
N ARG A 175 -16.55 27.45 -46.08
CA ARG A 175 -16.85 28.78 -46.60
C ARG A 175 -16.99 28.67 -48.10
#